data_AF-A0A952LRW1-F1
#
_entry.id   AF-A0A952LRW1-F1
#
_cell.length_a   1.000
_cell.length_b   1.000
_cell.length_c   1.000
_cell.angle_alpha   90.00
_cell.angle_beta   90.00
_cell.angle_gamma   90.00
#
_symmetry.space_group_name_H-M   'P 1'
#
loop_
_entity.id
_entity.type
_entity.pdbx_description
1 polymer ?
#
loop_
_entity_poly.entity_id
_entity_poly.type
_entity_poly.pdbx_seq_one_letter_code
_entity_poly.pdbx_strand_id
1 'polypeptide(L)'
;MRKYILLTVLLLQISLLSEAQDFSKNYWHRGEIDLSSGETLKGEVKYDLENDNLVYKSGNMVRSYNATRVEAWQIVDALTKTIRYFYTLPYSTDGSSYKKPTFFE
;
A
#
# COMPACT_ATOMS: atom_id res chain seq x y z
N MET A 1 24.42 -35.51 -23.91
CA MET A 1 24.91 -34.51 -22.94
C MET A 1 24.81 -33.08 -23.47
N ARG A 2 25.41 -32.75 -24.63
CA ARG A 2 25.27 -31.42 -25.28
C ARG A 2 23.83 -30.89 -25.41
N LYS A 3 22.88 -31.73 -25.83
CA LYS A 3 21.46 -31.35 -25.96
C LYS A 3 20.78 -30.95 -24.65
N TYR A 4 21.18 -31.55 -23.53
CA TYR A 4 20.64 -31.22 -22.22
C TYR A 4 21.24 -29.93 -21.68
N ILE A 5 22.54 -29.68 -21.95
CA ILE A 5 23.21 -28.42 -21.61
C ILE A 5 22.53 -27.25 -22.35
N LEU A 6 22.26 -27.40 -23.65
CA LEU A 6 21.55 -26.38 -24.43
C LEU A 6 20.14 -26.12 -23.89
N LEU A 7 19.40 -27.17 -23.49
CA LEU A 7 18.08 -27.04 -22.90
C LEU A 7 18.12 -26.32 -21.54
N THR A 8 19.10 -26.62 -20.69
CA THR A 8 19.26 -25.95 -19.39
C THR A 8 19.59 -24.47 -19.56
N VAL A 9 20.46 -24.12 -20.52
CA VAL A 9 20.79 -22.72 -20.83
C VAL A 9 19.55 -21.97 -21.36
N LEU A 10 18.73 -22.62 -22.20
CA LEU A 10 17.50 -22.04 -22.71
C LEU A 10 16.48 -21.77 -21.59
N LEU A 11 16.32 -22.70 -20.64
CA LEU A 11 15.41 -22.53 -19.51
C LEU A 11 15.84 -21.39 -18.57
N LEU A 12 17.15 -21.21 -18.35
CA LEU A 12 17.69 -20.08 -17.58
C LEU A 12 17.40 -18.73 -18.26
N GLN A 13 17.47 -18.65 -19.58
CA GLN A 13 17.15 -17.42 -20.30
C GLN A 13 15.67 -17.04 -20.21
N ILE A 14 14.78 -18.02 -20.15
CA ILE A 14 13.33 -17.78 -20.00
C ILE A 14 13.01 -17.23 -18.59
N SER A 15 13.74 -17.65 -17.55
CA SER A 15 13.52 -17.13 -16.19
C SER A 15 13.83 -15.63 -16.04
N LEU A 16 14.63 -15.05 -16.94
CA LEU A 16 14.94 -13.61 -16.93
C LEU A 16 13.79 -12.74 -17.44
N LEU A 17 12.75 -13.34 -18.04
CA LEU A 17 11.56 -12.62 -18.55
C LEU A 17 10.43 -12.53 -17.52
N SER A 18 10.65 -12.99 -16.29
CA SER A 18 9.66 -12.85 -15.23
C SER A 18 9.64 -11.41 -14.73
N GLU A 19 8.57 -10.67 -15.02
CA GLU A 19 8.23 -9.45 -14.31
C GLU A 19 7.81 -9.80 -12.87
N ALA A 20 8.25 -9.00 -11.89
CA ALA A 20 7.84 -9.18 -10.50
C ALA A 20 6.37 -8.73 -10.30
N GLN A 21 5.72 -9.18 -9.23
CA GLN A 21 4.35 -8.74 -8.91
C GLN A 21 4.33 -7.24 -8.57
N ASP A 22 3.48 -6.47 -9.26
CA ASP A 22 3.19 -5.09 -8.92
C ASP A 22 2.30 -5.02 -7.67
N PHE A 23 2.79 -4.38 -6.61
CA PHE A 23 2.03 -4.17 -5.38
C PHE A 23 1.25 -2.87 -5.42
N SER A 24 -0.05 -2.92 -5.08
CA SER A 24 -0.91 -1.72 -5.04
C SER A 24 -0.30 -0.57 -4.23
N LYS A 25 0.36 -0.85 -3.09
CA LYS A 25 1.04 0.17 -2.26
C LYS A 25 2.06 1.05 -3.02
N ASN A 26 2.55 0.60 -4.18
CA ASN A 26 3.50 1.35 -5.00
C ASN A 26 2.83 2.43 -5.89
N TYR A 27 1.50 2.44 -6.02
CA TYR A 27 0.77 3.32 -6.92
C TYR A 27 0.04 4.44 -6.19
N TRP A 28 -0.29 5.48 -6.94
CA TRP A 28 -1.22 6.51 -6.49
C TRP A 28 -2.65 6.07 -6.81
N HIS A 29 -3.53 6.28 -5.85
CA HIS A 29 -4.94 5.92 -5.94
C HIS A 29 -5.80 7.15 -5.70
N ARG A 30 -6.94 7.24 -6.37
CA ARG A 30 -7.94 8.22 -5.97
C ARG A 30 -8.57 7.76 -4.67
N GLY A 31 -8.63 8.61 -3.65
CA GLY A 31 -9.12 8.23 -2.33
C GLY A 31 -9.65 9.38 -1.50
N GLU A 32 -10.22 9.00 -0.37
CA GLU A 32 -10.70 9.91 0.68
C GLU A 32 -10.07 9.51 2.02
N ILE A 33 -9.73 10.50 2.84
CA ILE A 33 -9.06 10.32 4.14
C ILE A 33 -9.87 11.07 5.18
N ASP A 34 -10.43 10.35 6.13
CA ASP A 34 -11.10 10.93 7.30
C ASP A 34 -10.05 11.12 8.41
N LEU A 35 -9.72 12.38 8.68
CA LEU A 35 -8.77 12.74 9.74
C LEU A 35 -9.44 12.67 11.10
N SER A 36 -8.65 12.37 12.14
CA SER A 36 -9.12 12.37 13.53
C SER A 36 -9.57 13.75 14.03
N SER A 37 -9.31 14.82 13.27
CA SER A 37 -9.85 16.16 13.52
C SER A 37 -11.31 16.33 13.05
N GLY A 38 -11.86 15.36 12.33
CA GLY A 38 -13.19 15.41 11.70
C GLY A 38 -13.19 16.01 10.28
N GLU A 39 -12.02 16.33 9.72
CA GLU A 39 -11.89 16.79 8.33
C GLU A 39 -11.74 15.60 7.38
N THR A 40 -12.47 15.61 6.26
CA THR A 40 -12.28 14.65 5.16
C THR A 40 -11.50 15.29 4.01
N LEU A 41 -10.38 14.68 3.63
CA LEU A 41 -9.57 15.07 2.48
C LEU A 41 -9.89 14.19 1.27
N LYS A 42 -9.94 14.78 0.07
CA LYS A 42 -10.16 14.06 -1.20
C LYS A 42 -9.03 14.33 -2.18
N GLY A 43 -8.39 13.29 -2.71
CA GLY A 43 -7.23 13.45 -3.59
C GLY A 43 -6.57 12.15 -3.99
N GLU A 44 -5.31 12.23 -4.39
CA GLU A 44 -4.48 11.06 -4.63
C GLU A 44 -3.86 10.58 -3.31
N VAL A 45 -3.85 9.27 -3.12
CA VAL A 45 -3.41 8.60 -1.90
C VAL A 45 -2.44 7.49 -2.28
N LYS A 46 -1.31 7.45 -1.59
CA LYS A 46 -0.35 6.34 -1.63
C LYS A 46 -0.05 5.93 -0.19
N TYR A 47 0.04 4.64 0.06
CA TYR A 47 0.03 4.12 1.42
C TYR A 47 1.17 3.13 1.67
N ASP A 48 1.52 2.98 2.94
CA ASP A 48 2.42 1.96 3.45
C ASP A 48 1.87 1.46 4.79
N LEU A 49 1.22 0.29 4.77
CA LEU A 49 0.62 -0.31 5.97
C LEU A 49 1.67 -0.78 6.97
N GLU A 50 2.86 -1.19 6.50
CA GLU A 50 3.92 -1.68 7.39
C GLU A 50 4.46 -0.54 8.27
N ASN A 51 4.49 0.68 7.72
CA ASN A 51 4.98 1.88 8.39
C ASN A 51 3.87 2.80 8.89
N ASP A 52 2.61 2.36 8.87
CA ASP A 52 1.45 3.15 9.28
C ASP A 52 1.43 4.56 8.62
N ASN A 53 1.79 4.65 7.33
CA ASN A 53 1.99 5.92 6.63
C ASN A 53 1.06 6.08 5.42
N LEU A 54 0.50 7.28 5.28
CA LEU A 54 -0.42 7.66 4.24
C LEU A 54 0.04 8.99 3.62
N VAL A 55 0.43 8.95 2.35
CA VAL A 55 0.81 10.13 1.58
C VAL A 55 -0.39 10.60 0.77
N TYR A 56 -0.81 11.82 1.02
CA TYR A 56 -1.88 12.52 0.34
C TYR A 56 -1.31 13.55 -0.63
N LYS A 57 -1.92 13.65 -1.81
CA LYS A 57 -1.58 14.66 -2.82
C LYS A 57 -2.85 15.27 -3.42
N SER A 58 -2.85 16.60 -3.53
CA SER A 58 -3.89 17.37 -4.22
C SER A 58 -3.29 18.59 -4.90
N GLY A 59 -3.34 18.61 -6.23
CA GLY A 59 -2.61 19.58 -7.03
C GLY A 59 -1.10 19.53 -6.74
N ASN A 60 -0.54 20.67 -6.31
CA ASN A 60 0.87 20.81 -5.94
C ASN A 60 1.15 20.53 -4.45
N MET A 61 0.11 20.26 -3.66
CA MET A 61 0.25 20.01 -2.23
C MET A 61 0.46 18.51 -1.99
N VAL A 62 1.51 18.17 -1.25
CA VAL A 62 1.78 16.82 -0.77
C VAL A 62 1.90 16.85 0.76
N ARG A 63 1.21 15.94 1.44
CA ARG A 63 1.25 15.80 2.91
C ARG A 63 1.33 14.33 3.29
N SER A 64 2.01 14.03 4.40
CA SER A 64 2.05 12.69 4.98
C SER A 64 1.27 12.68 6.30
N TYR A 65 0.49 11.63 6.50
CA TYR A 65 -0.24 11.35 7.72
C TYR A 65 0.14 9.97 8.22
N ASN A 66 0.18 9.81 9.53
CA ASN A 66 0.30 8.51 10.17
C ASN A 66 -1.03 8.09 10.80
N ALA A 67 -1.09 6.86 11.28
CA ALA A 67 -2.29 6.31 11.90
C ALA A 67 -2.81 7.11 13.12
N THR A 68 -2.00 7.94 13.78
CA THR A 68 -2.49 8.76 14.91
C THR A 68 -3.34 9.96 14.48
N ARG A 69 -3.32 10.32 13.19
CA ARG A 69 -4.06 11.48 12.64
C ARG A 69 -5.20 11.10 11.70
N VAL A 70 -5.35 9.82 11.40
CA VAL A 70 -6.32 9.29 10.44
C VAL A 70 -7.25 8.33 11.17
N GLU A 71 -8.54 8.47 10.97
CA GLU A 71 -9.56 7.59 11.53
C GLU A 71 -9.89 6.45 10.57
N ALA A 72 -10.20 6.80 9.33
CA ALA A 72 -10.48 5.85 8.25
C ALA A 72 -10.03 6.45 6.91
N TRP A 73 -9.84 5.59 5.91
CA TRP A 73 -9.58 6.03 4.55
C TRP A 73 -10.01 4.98 3.55
N GLN A 74 -10.21 5.40 2.32
CA GLN A 74 -10.60 4.51 1.22
C GLN A 74 -9.88 4.90 -0.06
N ILE A 75 -9.67 3.91 -0.91
CA ILE A 75 -9.12 4.11 -2.25
C ILE A 75 -9.95 3.39 -3.30
N VAL A 76 -9.95 3.97 -4.50
CA VAL A 76 -10.23 3.23 -5.73
C VAL A 76 -8.90 2.69 -6.23
N ASP A 77 -8.70 1.38 -6.10
CA ASP A 77 -7.45 0.73 -6.48
C ASP A 77 -7.16 0.94 -7.97
N ALA A 78 -5.94 1.37 -8.28
CA ALA A 78 -5.55 1.75 -9.63
C ALA A 78 -5.33 0.51 -10.52
N LEU A 79 -4.95 -0.62 -9.92
CA LEU A 79 -4.68 -1.89 -10.59
C LEU A 79 -5.98 -2.68 -10.75
N THR A 80 -6.72 -2.89 -9.67
CA THR A 80 -7.90 -3.78 -9.66
C THR A 80 -9.23 -3.06 -9.93
N LYS A 81 -9.26 -1.73 -9.84
CA LYS A 81 -10.48 -0.89 -9.94
C LYS A 81 -11.53 -1.15 -8.85
N THR A 82 -11.16 -1.84 -7.77
CA THR A 82 -12.04 -2.09 -6.64
C THR A 82 -11.94 -0.98 -5.60
N ILE A 83 -13.01 -0.75 -4.85
CA ILE A 83 -12.95 0.12 -3.68
C ILE A 83 -12.41 -0.70 -2.51
N ARG A 84 -11.42 -0.16 -1.81
CA ARG A 84 -10.79 -0.77 -0.63
C ARG A 84 -10.91 0.22 0.53
N TYR A 85 -11.26 -0.29 1.70
CA TYR A 85 -11.51 0.50 2.90
C TYR A 85 -10.46 0.15 3.94
N PHE A 86 -10.06 1.14 4.72
CA PHE A 86 -9.03 1.00 5.71
C PHE A 86 -9.44 1.77 6.96
N TYR A 87 -9.04 1.24 8.12
CA TYR A 87 -9.40 1.76 9.42
C TYR A 87 -8.18 1.84 10.32
N THR A 88 -8.16 2.85 11.18
CA THR A 88 -7.18 2.93 12.27
C THR A 88 -7.75 2.25 13.50
N LEU A 89 -7.05 1.23 14.00
CA LEU A 89 -7.41 0.54 15.23
C LEU A 89 -6.21 0.48 16.20
N PRO A 90 -6.45 0.52 17.52
CA PRO A 90 -5.38 0.33 18.49
C PRO A 90 -4.90 -1.14 18.49
N TYR A 91 -3.65 -1.36 18.11
CA TYR A 91 -3.05 -2.69 18.01
C TYR A 91 -1.71 -2.79 18.74
N SER A 92 -1.40 -3.99 19.24
CA SER A 92 -0.13 -4.32 19.88
C SER A 92 0.63 -5.32 19.02
N THR A 93 1.83 -4.94 18.58
CA THR A 93 2.70 -5.79 17.75
C THR A 93 3.54 -6.77 18.56
N ASP A 94 3.74 -6.51 19.85
CA ASP A 94 4.61 -7.29 20.75
C ASP A 94 3.82 -8.12 21.78
N GLY A 95 2.49 -8.11 21.71
CA GLY A 95 1.63 -8.80 22.68
C GLY A 95 1.61 -8.14 24.06
N SER A 96 2.19 -6.95 24.20
CA SER A 96 2.09 -6.15 25.41
C SER A 96 0.70 -5.51 25.56
N SER A 97 0.44 -4.93 26.73
CA SER A 97 -0.76 -4.13 26.95
C SER A 97 -0.74 -2.79 26.20
N TYR A 98 0.43 -2.36 25.72
CA TYR A 98 0.55 -1.11 24.96
C TYR A 98 0.02 -1.31 23.55
N LYS A 99 -0.94 -0.46 23.17
CA LYS A 99 -1.54 -0.43 21.85
C LYS A 99 -1.29 0.93 21.21
N LYS A 100 -0.82 0.92 19.97
CA LYS A 100 -0.70 2.14 19.16
C LYS A 100 -1.75 2.13 18.05
N PRO A 101 -2.19 3.30 17.56
CA PRO A 101 -2.96 3.39 16.32
C PRO A 101 -2.19 2.75 15.16
N THR A 102 -2.84 1.85 14.43
CA THR A 102 -2.28 1.10 13.30
C THR A 102 -3.32 0.98 12.21
N PHE A 103 -2.89 1.04 10.95
CA PHE A 103 -3.76 0.88 9.80
C PHE A 103 -4.08 -0.59 9.52
N PHE A 104 -5.35 -0.86 9.25
CA PHE A 104 -5.87 -2.14 8.81
C PHE A 104 -6.70 -1.95 7.55
N GLU A 105 -6.72 -2.99 6.72
CA GLU A 105 -7.68 -3.16 5.61
C GLU A 105 -8.76 -4.14 6.02
#